data_AF-A0A367KPA3-F1
#
_entry.id   AF-A0A367KPA3-F1
#
_cell.length_a   1.000
_cell.length_b   1.000
_cell.length_c   1.000
_cell.angle_alpha   90.00
_cell.angle_beta   90.00
_cell.angle_gamma   90.00
#
_symmetry.space_group_name_H-M   'P 1'
#
loop_
_entity.id
_entity.type
_entity.pdbx_description
1 polymer ?
#
loop_
_entity_poly.entity_id
_entity_poly.type
_entity_poly.pdbx_seq_one_letter_code
_entity_poly.pdbx_strand_id
1 'polypeptide(L)'
;MDLLSLPDQILTCITLNLQLKDLLALGDVHSRLRELVYKNPEIWTSDLLFPVQDPNITDKFIKTIVPRITRHYGILDLKMICLPLSWKGYLMIFDQFAHSVKHIEIQATTRSLAALAHHLSVFAGNLTLLQRTNKIPITFRQYALDEDDDYALGDNLLHNLKDQFKHTKLDDPPFERLEKFQVSLVDQESSHLVQQLHVLTCFLSGRPVGESNKRMREDYPFCSNKHIRHETHSQAPHYLYQ
;
A
#
# COMPACT_ATOMS: atom_id res chain seq x y z
N MET A 1 -24.81 31.55 11.76
CA MET A 1 -25.05 30.28 11.06
C MET A 1 -24.28 29.21 11.79
N ASP A 2 -24.95 28.13 12.20
CA ASP A 2 -24.32 27.01 12.90
C ASP A 2 -23.77 26.02 11.86
N LEU A 3 -22.49 25.67 11.95
CA LEU A 3 -21.88 24.68 11.07
C LEU A 3 -22.62 23.33 11.18
N LEU A 4 -23.07 22.99 12.40
CA LEU A 4 -23.76 21.74 12.69
C LEU A 4 -25.21 21.71 12.21
N SER A 5 -25.75 22.77 11.61
CA SER A 5 -27.08 22.72 10.99
C SER A 5 -27.03 22.41 9.49
N LEU A 6 -25.83 22.36 8.90
CA LEU A 6 -25.67 22.07 7.48
C LEU A 6 -25.96 20.59 7.16
N PRO A 7 -26.49 20.28 5.96
CA PRO A 7 -26.62 18.91 5.45
C PRO A 7 -25.25 18.21 5.30
N ASP A 8 -25.22 16.89 5.46
CA ASP A 8 -23.99 16.08 5.38
C ASP A 8 -23.28 16.20 4.03
N GLN A 9 -24.03 16.41 2.94
CA GLN A 9 -23.46 16.65 1.61
C GLN A 9 -22.60 17.92 1.59
N ILE A 10 -23.09 19.01 2.18
CA ILE A 10 -22.35 20.28 2.25
C ILE A 10 -21.17 20.14 3.19
N LEU A 11 -21.36 19.48 4.34
CA LEU A 11 -20.26 19.22 5.27
C LEU A 11 -19.18 18.35 4.64
N THR A 12 -19.55 17.34 3.84
CA THR A 12 -18.61 16.49 3.10
C THR A 12 -17.81 17.31 2.09
N CYS A 13 -18.48 18.18 1.32
CA CYS A 13 -17.79 19.09 0.42
C CYS A 13 -16.80 20.00 1.17
N ILE A 14 -17.16 20.52 2.34
CA ILE A 14 -16.25 21.32 3.16
C ILE A 14 -15.06 20.46 3.63
N THR A 15 -15.31 19.26 4.14
CA THR A 15 -14.26 18.37 4.65
C THR A 15 -13.27 17.93 3.58
N LEU A 16 -13.72 17.73 2.35
CA LEU A 16 -12.87 17.35 1.21
C LEU A 16 -11.87 18.44 0.82
N ASN A 17 -12.10 19.68 1.26
CA ASN A 17 -11.20 20.81 1.04
C ASN A 17 -10.26 21.08 2.22
N LEU A 18 -10.32 20.28 3.29
CA LEU A 18 -9.46 20.45 4.45
C LEU A 18 -8.15 19.68 4.30
N GLN A 19 -7.07 20.26 4.82
CA GLN A 19 -5.80 19.55 4.97
C GLN A 19 -5.90 18.55 6.13
N LEU A 20 -5.00 17.56 6.14
CA LEU A 20 -4.98 16.51 7.16
C LEU A 20 -5.07 17.06 8.59
N LYS A 21 -4.29 18.08 8.91
CA LYS A 21 -4.29 18.72 10.24
C LYS A 21 -5.67 19.27 10.63
N ASP A 22 -6.32 19.99 9.71
CA ASP A 22 -7.62 20.61 9.95
C ASP A 22 -8.73 19.56 10.00
N LEU A 23 -8.63 18.51 9.18
CA LEU A 23 -9.55 17.38 9.18
C LEU A 23 -9.52 16.65 10.52
N LEU A 24 -8.32 16.39 11.05
CA LEU A 24 -8.14 15.77 12.36
C LEU A 24 -8.70 16.65 13.48
N ALA A 25 -8.40 17.95 13.45
CA ALA A 25 -8.95 18.90 14.40
C ALA A 25 -10.49 18.91 14.34
N LEU A 26 -11.08 18.94 13.15
CA LEU A 26 -12.53 18.91 12.95
C LEU A 26 -13.17 17.66 13.56
N GLY A 27 -12.55 16.49 13.37
CA GLY A 27 -13.01 15.23 13.95
C GLY A 27 -12.94 15.17 15.49
N ASP A 28 -12.15 16.05 16.10
CA ASP A 28 -12.03 16.15 17.55
C ASP A 28 -13.00 17.18 18.17
N VAL A 29 -13.60 18.08 17.38
CA VAL A 29 -14.50 19.14 17.88
C VAL A 29 -15.87 18.62 18.35
N HIS A 30 -16.52 17.76 17.56
CA HIS A 30 -17.90 17.34 17.81
C HIS A 30 -18.18 15.92 17.32
N SER A 31 -19.07 15.18 17.99
CA SER A 31 -19.38 13.77 17.65
C SER A 31 -19.90 13.60 16.21
N ARG A 32 -20.83 14.45 15.76
CA ARG A 32 -21.32 14.43 14.37
C ARG A 32 -20.21 14.65 13.34
N LEU A 33 -19.30 15.59 13.61
CA LEU A 33 -18.16 15.86 12.73
C LEU A 33 -17.14 14.72 12.77
N ARG A 34 -16.94 14.09 13.93
CA ARG A 34 -16.15 12.87 14.07
C ARG A 34 -16.70 11.75 13.21
N GLU A 35 -18.01 11.51 13.27
CA GLU A 35 -18.65 10.48 12.45
C GLU A 35 -18.50 10.79 10.98
N LEU A 36 -18.73 12.04 10.58
CA LEU A 36 -18.50 12.47 9.20
C LEU A 36 -17.06 12.19 8.77
N VAL A 37 -16.07 12.68 9.52
CA VAL A 37 -14.64 12.56 9.19
C VAL A 37 -14.20 11.09 9.14
N TYR A 38 -14.49 10.29 10.15
CA TYR A 38 -13.90 8.94 10.28
C TYR A 38 -14.77 7.81 9.73
N LYS A 39 -16.07 8.04 9.49
CA LYS A 39 -16.98 7.04 8.90
C LYS A 39 -17.31 7.31 7.43
N ASN A 40 -17.10 8.52 6.92
CA ASN A 40 -17.26 8.78 5.49
C ASN A 40 -15.98 8.36 4.72
N PRO A 41 -16.05 7.34 3.86
CA PRO A 41 -14.89 6.87 3.12
C PRO A 41 -14.42 7.81 2.02
N GLU A 42 -15.29 8.69 1.51
CA GLU A 42 -14.95 9.63 0.44
C GLU A 42 -13.91 10.65 0.88
N ILE A 43 -13.80 10.89 2.19
CA ILE A 43 -12.86 11.84 2.80
C ILE A 43 -11.42 11.33 2.73
N TRP A 44 -11.20 10.03 2.93
CA TRP A 44 -9.86 9.49 3.09
C TRP A 44 -9.29 9.01 1.75
N THR A 45 -8.37 9.80 1.21
CA THR A 45 -7.53 9.41 0.08
C THR A 45 -6.11 9.11 0.55
N SER A 46 -5.35 8.33 -0.24
CA SER A 46 -3.96 7.99 0.13
C SER A 46 -3.09 9.24 0.33
N ASP A 47 -3.22 10.22 -0.57
CA ASP A 47 -2.37 11.41 -0.55
C ASP A 47 -2.73 12.33 0.64
N LEU A 48 -3.97 12.29 1.12
CA LEU A 48 -4.40 13.00 2.33
C LEU A 48 -3.94 12.28 3.60
N LEU A 49 -4.07 10.96 3.66
CA LEU A 49 -3.75 10.16 4.84
C LEU A 49 -2.24 10.03 5.06
N PHE A 50 -1.48 9.93 3.97
CA PHE A 50 -0.04 9.73 3.96
C PHE A 50 0.66 10.74 3.03
N PRO A 51 0.69 12.04 3.40
CA PRO A 51 1.39 13.03 2.60
C PRO A 51 2.87 12.68 2.45
N VAL A 52 3.40 12.81 1.23
CA VAL A 52 4.79 12.45 0.89
C VAL A 52 5.78 13.20 1.78
N GLN A 53 6.74 12.46 2.35
CA GLN A 53 7.82 13.01 3.19
C GLN A 53 7.35 13.77 4.44
N ASP A 54 6.11 13.57 4.90
CA ASP A 54 5.63 14.26 6.11
C ASP A 54 6.24 13.62 7.38
N PRO A 55 7.09 14.37 8.13
CA PRO A 55 7.76 13.85 9.32
C PRO A 55 6.81 13.59 10.51
N ASN A 56 5.55 14.06 10.43
CA ASN A 56 4.57 13.86 11.50
C ASN A 56 3.89 12.49 11.43
N ILE A 57 3.99 11.81 10.28
CA ILE A 57 3.38 10.49 10.04
C ILE A 57 4.28 9.40 10.62
N THR A 58 4.34 9.36 11.96
CA THR A 58 5.10 8.39 12.76
C THR A 58 4.25 7.20 13.17
N ASP A 59 4.86 6.14 13.71
CA ASP A 59 4.13 5.02 14.32
C ASP A 59 3.09 5.46 15.36
N LYS A 60 3.37 6.51 16.14
CA LYS A 60 2.41 7.06 17.10
C LYS A 60 1.19 7.66 16.40
N PHE A 61 1.42 8.38 15.30
CA PHE A 61 0.35 8.91 14.47
C PHE A 61 -0.50 7.77 13.91
N ILE A 62 0.13 6.75 13.31
CA ILE A 62 -0.54 5.57 12.76
C ILE A 62 -1.39 4.89 13.83
N LYS A 63 -0.81 4.60 15.00
CA LYS A 63 -1.51 3.97 16.13
C LYS A 63 -2.74 4.74 16.60
N THR A 64 -2.72 6.07 16.48
CA THR A 64 -3.81 6.93 16.98
C THR A 64 -4.90 7.15 15.94
N ILE A 65 -4.52 7.36 14.68
CA ILE A 65 -5.43 7.82 13.62
C ILE A 65 -5.97 6.67 12.78
N VAL A 66 -5.11 5.77 12.30
CA VAL A 66 -5.49 4.74 11.33
C VAL A 66 -6.62 3.82 11.85
N PRO A 67 -6.62 3.37 13.12
CA PRO A 67 -7.72 2.56 13.66
C PRO A 67 -9.06 3.31 13.81
N ARG A 68 -9.07 4.65 13.79
CA ARG A 68 -10.31 5.44 13.88
C ARG A 68 -11.06 5.48 12.56
N ILE A 69 -10.32 5.38 11.45
CA ILE A 69 -10.89 5.36 10.11
C ILE A 69 -11.69 4.07 9.96
N THR A 70 -12.92 4.16 9.48
CA THR A 70 -13.75 2.97 9.27
C THR A 70 -13.14 2.14 8.16
N ARG A 71 -13.02 0.82 8.39
CA ARG A 71 -12.58 -0.12 7.34
C ARG A 71 -13.54 -0.01 6.16
N HIS A 72 -13.03 0.46 5.04
CA HIS A 72 -13.83 0.68 3.84
C HIS A 72 -13.06 0.30 2.58
N TYR A 73 -13.79 -0.18 1.58
CA TYR A 73 -13.27 -0.59 0.28
C TYR A 73 -12.86 0.58 -0.64
N GLY A 74 -12.78 1.81 -0.11
CA GLY A 74 -12.56 3.03 -0.89
C GLY A 74 -11.09 3.38 -1.05
N ILE A 75 -10.25 2.96 -0.11
CA ILE A 75 -8.80 3.15 -0.20
C ILE A 75 -8.23 1.97 -0.97
N LEU A 76 -8.09 2.15 -2.28
CA LEU A 76 -7.56 1.15 -3.20
C LEU A 76 -6.05 1.29 -3.42
N ASP A 77 -5.49 2.46 -3.12
CA ASP A 77 -4.10 2.79 -3.31
C ASP A 77 -3.50 3.24 -1.97
N LEU A 78 -2.30 2.76 -1.66
CA LEU A 78 -1.51 3.19 -0.50
C LEU A 78 -0.13 3.63 -0.96
N LYS A 79 0.18 4.90 -0.78
CA LYS A 79 1.49 5.49 -1.05
C LYS A 79 2.13 5.93 0.26
N MET A 80 3.19 5.24 0.65
CA MET A 80 3.97 5.53 1.87
C MET A 80 5.38 5.92 1.44
N ILE A 81 5.55 7.20 1.13
CA ILE A 81 6.76 7.72 0.50
C ILE A 81 7.55 8.53 1.52
N CYS A 82 8.71 8.01 1.91
CA CYS A 82 9.67 8.61 2.83
C CYS A 82 9.08 9.00 4.19
N LEU A 83 8.15 8.20 4.71
CA LEU A 83 7.56 8.40 6.03
C LEU A 83 8.47 7.82 7.12
N PRO A 84 8.56 8.44 8.32
CA PRO A 84 9.37 7.97 9.44
C PRO A 84 8.70 6.80 10.18
N LEU A 85 8.35 5.74 9.45
CA LEU A 85 7.69 4.55 9.96
C LEU A 85 8.71 3.45 10.29
N SER A 86 8.49 2.79 11.44
CA SER A 86 9.09 1.49 11.70
C SER A 86 8.24 0.38 11.04
N TRP A 87 8.70 -0.86 11.10
CA TRP A 87 7.92 -2.01 10.64
C TRP A 87 6.54 -2.07 11.30
N LYS A 88 6.40 -1.66 12.58
CA LYS A 88 5.10 -1.64 13.27
C LYS A 88 4.11 -0.69 12.60
N GLY A 89 4.56 0.52 12.24
CA GLY A 89 3.76 1.48 11.51
C GLY A 89 3.21 0.90 10.20
N TYR A 90 4.07 0.27 9.39
CA TYR A 90 3.64 -0.39 8.15
C TYR A 90 2.60 -1.49 8.39
N LEU A 91 2.85 -2.39 9.35
CA LEU A 91 1.93 -3.49 9.63
C LEU A 91 0.57 -2.98 10.16
N MET A 92 0.54 -1.90 10.93
CA MET A 92 -0.72 -1.30 11.37
C MET A 92 -1.51 -0.67 10.22
N ILE A 93 -0.83 -0.06 9.24
CA ILE A 93 -1.47 0.42 8.00
C ILE A 93 -2.03 -0.77 7.22
N PHE A 94 -1.24 -1.83 7.04
CA PHE A 94 -1.69 -3.03 6.34
C PHE A 94 -2.88 -3.68 7.03
N ASP A 95 -2.89 -3.82 8.36
CA ASP A 95 -4.03 -4.37 9.10
C ASP A 95 -5.35 -3.67 8.77
N GLN A 96 -5.28 -2.35 8.62
CA GLN A 96 -6.46 -1.53 8.38
C GLN A 96 -6.96 -1.63 6.94
N PHE A 97 -6.06 -1.75 5.96
CA PHE A 97 -6.39 -1.55 4.54
C PHE A 97 -6.10 -2.74 3.62
N ALA A 98 -5.43 -3.80 4.10
CA ALA A 98 -4.97 -4.92 3.26
C ALA A 98 -6.11 -5.65 2.52
N HIS A 99 -7.28 -5.74 3.13
CA HIS A 99 -8.47 -6.37 2.57
C HIS A 99 -9.06 -5.62 1.35
N SER A 100 -8.75 -4.33 1.17
CA SER A 100 -9.30 -3.50 0.10
C SER A 100 -8.26 -3.01 -0.90
N VAL A 101 -7.02 -2.86 -0.47
CA VAL A 101 -5.96 -2.25 -1.27
C VAL A 101 -5.62 -3.09 -2.50
N LYS A 102 -5.52 -2.41 -3.64
CA LYS A 102 -5.06 -2.93 -4.92
C LYS A 102 -3.62 -2.55 -5.21
N HIS A 103 -3.18 -1.37 -4.81
CA HIS A 103 -1.81 -0.93 -5.07
C HIS A 103 -1.14 -0.42 -3.81
N ILE A 104 0.07 -0.89 -3.56
CA ILE A 104 0.92 -0.41 -2.48
C ILE A 104 2.23 0.07 -3.08
N GLU A 105 2.61 1.30 -2.75
CA GLU A 105 3.90 1.90 -3.10
C GLU A 105 4.60 2.33 -1.81
N ILE A 106 5.84 1.88 -1.61
CA ILE A 106 6.66 2.20 -0.44
C ILE A 106 8.00 2.74 -0.92
N GLN A 107 8.35 3.93 -0.46
CA GLN A 107 9.71 4.45 -0.59
C GLN A 107 10.27 4.70 0.81
N ALA A 108 11.37 4.06 1.18
CA ALA A 108 11.94 4.20 2.52
C ALA A 108 13.45 3.88 2.54
N THR A 109 14.09 4.09 3.69
CA THR A 109 15.50 3.73 3.90
C THR A 109 15.68 2.21 3.88
N THR A 110 16.89 1.78 3.50
CA THR A 110 17.27 0.35 3.50
C THR A 110 17.04 -0.29 4.86
N ARG A 111 17.35 0.41 5.95
CA ARG A 111 17.15 -0.08 7.31
C ARG A 111 15.68 -0.36 7.62
N SER A 112 14.78 0.58 7.30
CA SER A 112 13.34 0.41 7.56
C SER A 112 12.76 -0.75 6.75
N LEU A 113 13.15 -0.86 5.47
CA LEU A 113 12.69 -1.92 4.58
C LEU A 113 13.26 -3.30 4.95
N ALA A 114 14.51 -3.38 5.41
CA ALA A 114 15.11 -4.61 5.91
C ALA A 114 14.38 -5.12 7.16
N ALA A 115 14.07 -4.23 8.10
CA ALA A 115 13.25 -4.58 9.26
C ALA A 115 11.85 -5.05 8.83
N LEU A 116 11.19 -4.34 7.93
CA LEU A 116 9.88 -4.74 7.40
C LEU A 116 9.94 -6.12 6.73
N ALA A 117 10.96 -6.40 5.92
CA ALA A 117 11.12 -7.69 5.25
C ALA A 117 11.34 -8.84 6.23
N HIS A 118 12.12 -8.61 7.29
CA HIS A 118 12.29 -9.58 8.37
C HIS A 118 10.96 -9.90 9.04
N HIS A 119 10.23 -8.88 9.50
CA HIS A 119 8.96 -9.05 10.21
C HIS A 119 7.86 -9.64 9.32
N LEU A 120 7.76 -9.25 8.05
CA LEU A 120 6.87 -9.89 7.08
C LEU A 120 7.22 -11.36 6.85
N SER A 121 8.50 -11.72 6.89
CA SER A 121 8.93 -13.12 6.79
C SER A 121 8.43 -13.93 7.98
N VAL A 122 8.64 -13.42 9.20
CA VAL A 122 8.19 -14.07 10.44
C VAL A 122 6.66 -14.20 10.45
N PHE A 123 5.96 -13.14 10.08
CA PHE A 123 4.50 -13.14 9.96
C PHE A 123 4.00 -14.19 8.95
N ALA A 124 4.56 -14.22 7.74
CA ALA A 124 4.21 -15.22 6.71
C ALA A 124 4.51 -16.66 7.17
N GLY A 125 5.61 -16.87 7.89
CA GLY A 125 5.94 -18.15 8.50
C GLY A 125 4.90 -18.58 9.54
N ASN A 126 4.49 -17.67 10.41
CA ASN A 126 3.44 -17.93 11.41
C ASN A 126 2.09 -18.26 10.74
N LEU A 127 1.69 -17.52 9.72
CA LEU A 127 0.48 -17.83 8.94
C LEU A 127 0.51 -19.25 8.37
N THR A 128 1.66 -19.65 7.82
CA THR A 128 1.84 -21.01 7.28
C THR A 128 1.69 -22.08 8.36
N LEU A 129 2.26 -21.88 9.55
CA LEU A 129 2.16 -22.82 10.67
C LEU A 129 0.75 -22.90 11.25
N LEU A 130 0.09 -21.76 11.40
CA LEU A 130 -1.30 -21.69 11.89
C LEU A 130 -2.25 -22.38 10.93
N GLN A 131 -2.12 -22.16 9.62
CA GLN A 131 -2.93 -22.85 8.61
C GLN A 131 -2.71 -24.36 8.65
N ARG A 132 -1.46 -24.84 8.73
CA ARG A 132 -1.15 -26.27 8.84
C ARG A 132 -1.74 -26.92 10.09
N THR A 133 -1.91 -26.15 11.15
CA THR A 133 -2.50 -26.61 12.42
C THR A 133 -3.99 -26.30 12.54
N ASN A 134 -4.63 -25.84 11.45
CA ASN A 134 -6.03 -25.44 11.38
C ASN A 134 -6.43 -24.44 12.49
N LYS A 135 -5.55 -23.48 12.77
CA LYS A 135 -5.76 -22.39 13.74
C LYS A 135 -6.15 -21.10 13.02
N ILE A 136 -6.83 -20.22 13.76
CA ILE A 136 -7.19 -18.89 13.29
C ILE A 136 -5.90 -18.12 12.94
N PRO A 137 -5.80 -17.52 11.73
CA PRO A 137 -4.62 -16.75 11.34
C PRO A 137 -4.47 -15.50 12.21
N ILE A 138 -3.23 -15.14 12.51
CA ILE A 138 -2.91 -13.89 13.21
C ILE A 138 -3.07 -12.68 12.27
N THR A 139 -3.53 -11.57 12.82
CA THR A 139 -3.62 -10.29 12.10
C THR A 139 -2.30 -9.52 12.19
N PHE A 140 -2.06 -8.60 11.24
CA PHE A 140 -0.90 -7.72 11.29
C PHE A 140 -0.86 -6.89 12.58
N ARG A 141 -2.03 -6.44 13.06
CA ARG A 141 -2.12 -5.69 14.30
C ARG A 141 -1.77 -6.52 15.53
N GLN A 142 -2.22 -7.78 15.63
CA GLN A 142 -1.83 -8.66 16.74
C GLN A 142 -0.31 -8.84 16.75
N TYR A 143 0.27 -9.19 15.61
CA TYR A 143 1.73 -9.35 15.49
C TYR A 143 2.52 -8.08 15.83
N ALA A 144 2.00 -6.89 15.50
CA ALA A 144 2.70 -5.62 15.77
C ALA A 144 2.57 -5.12 17.22
N LEU A 145 1.52 -5.52 17.93
CA LEU A 145 1.21 -5.08 19.29
C LEU A 145 1.75 -6.04 20.36
N ASP A 146 1.81 -7.32 20.06
CA ASP A 146 2.29 -8.33 21.01
C ASP A 146 3.81 -8.12 21.20
N GLU A 147 4.21 -7.81 22.44
CA GLU A 147 5.61 -7.57 22.82
C GLU A 147 6.34 -8.85 23.26
N ASP A 148 5.58 -9.94 23.42
CA ASP A 148 6.11 -11.25 23.78
C ASP A 148 6.65 -11.97 22.54
N ASP A 149 7.74 -12.74 22.71
CA ASP A 149 8.38 -13.57 21.68
C ASP A 149 7.48 -14.73 21.17
N ASP A 150 6.17 -14.67 21.41
CA ASP A 150 5.18 -15.69 21.07
C ASP A 150 5.13 -16.05 19.58
N TYR A 151 5.58 -15.12 18.73
CA TYR A 151 5.66 -15.31 17.28
C TYR A 151 7.10 -15.40 16.75
N ALA A 152 8.10 -15.46 17.64
CA ALA A 152 9.48 -15.62 17.25
C ALA A 152 9.66 -16.98 16.57
N LEU A 153 10.13 -16.96 15.32
CA LEU A 153 10.55 -18.15 14.60
C LEU A 153 12.07 -18.17 14.58
N GLY A 154 12.68 -19.25 15.07
CA GLY A 154 14.13 -19.42 14.96
C GLY A 154 14.57 -19.37 13.48
N ASP A 155 15.73 -18.78 13.21
CA ASP A 155 16.20 -18.48 11.85
C ASP A 155 16.18 -19.69 10.91
N ASN A 156 16.54 -20.87 11.41
CA ASN A 156 16.52 -22.12 10.64
C ASN A 156 15.11 -22.52 10.20
N LEU A 157 14.12 -22.39 11.09
CA LEU A 157 12.72 -22.68 10.78
C LEU A 157 12.19 -21.66 9.78
N LEU A 158 12.50 -20.38 9.99
CA LEU A 158 12.10 -19.31 9.09
C LEU A 158 12.68 -19.49 7.68
N HIS A 159 13.95 -19.87 7.57
CA HIS A 159 14.58 -20.13 6.27
C HIS A 159 13.90 -21.30 5.55
N ASN A 160 13.65 -22.41 6.24
CA ASN A 160 12.97 -23.56 5.66
C ASN A 160 11.54 -23.22 5.20
N LEU A 161 10.82 -22.38 5.95
CA LEU A 161 9.47 -21.93 5.58
C LEU A 161 9.49 -21.00 4.36
N LYS A 162 10.49 -20.13 4.23
CA LYS A 162 10.64 -19.25 3.05
C LYS A 162 10.73 -20.04 1.75
N ASP A 163 11.44 -21.17 1.75
CA ASP A 163 11.53 -22.03 0.58
C ASP A 163 10.18 -22.70 0.25
N GLN A 164 9.35 -22.92 1.26
CA GLN A 164 8.02 -23.51 1.12
C GLN A 164 6.95 -22.51 0.67
N PHE A 165 7.19 -21.19 0.74
CA PHE A 165 6.21 -20.18 0.30
C PHE A 165 5.87 -20.30 -1.20
N LYS A 166 6.78 -20.83 -2.02
CA LYS A 166 6.53 -21.09 -3.45
C LYS A 166 5.54 -22.23 -3.70
N HIS A 167 5.37 -23.11 -2.72
CA HIS A 167 4.59 -24.33 -2.82
C HIS A 167 3.36 -24.34 -1.92
N THR A 168 3.19 -23.30 -1.11
CA THR A 168 2.09 -23.16 -0.17
C THR A 168 1.20 -22.02 -0.62
N LYS A 169 -0.12 -22.22 -0.59
CA LYS A 169 -1.11 -21.17 -0.82
C LYS A 169 -1.84 -20.91 0.49
N LEU A 170 -1.97 -19.62 0.84
CA LEU A 170 -2.78 -19.22 1.98
C LEU A 170 -4.27 -19.36 1.67
N ASP A 171 -5.03 -19.92 2.61
CA ASP A 171 -6.48 -20.05 2.47
C ASP A 171 -7.18 -18.69 2.62
N ASP A 172 -6.67 -17.84 3.51
CA ASP A 172 -7.14 -16.48 3.80
C ASP A 172 -5.98 -15.48 3.75
N PRO A 173 -5.52 -15.09 2.53
CA PRO A 173 -4.37 -14.19 2.38
C PRO A 173 -4.74 -12.75 2.78
N PRO A 174 -3.93 -12.06 3.61
CA PRO A 174 -4.26 -10.71 4.08
C PRO A 174 -4.38 -9.68 2.95
N PHE A 175 -3.62 -9.83 1.86
CA PHE A 175 -3.61 -8.94 0.70
C PHE A 175 -4.41 -9.52 -0.48
N GLU A 176 -5.59 -10.08 -0.24
CA GLU A 176 -6.38 -10.81 -1.25
C GLU A 176 -6.66 -10.01 -2.54
N ARG A 177 -6.77 -8.67 -2.46
CA ARG A 177 -7.09 -7.78 -3.60
C ARG A 177 -5.87 -7.10 -4.20
N LEU A 178 -4.68 -7.33 -3.65
CA LEU A 178 -3.49 -6.59 -4.05
C LEU A 178 -3.06 -6.96 -5.46
N GLU A 179 -3.07 -5.98 -6.34
CA GLU A 179 -2.70 -6.06 -7.76
C GLU A 179 -1.25 -5.69 -8.03
N LYS A 180 -0.75 -4.61 -7.39
CA LYS A 180 0.60 -4.08 -7.58
C LYS A 180 1.24 -3.77 -6.24
N PHE A 181 2.51 -4.17 -6.09
CA PHE A 181 3.35 -3.80 -4.97
C PHE A 181 4.63 -3.21 -5.54
N GLN A 182 5.00 -1.99 -5.13
CA GLN A 182 6.16 -1.29 -5.62
C GLN A 182 7.00 -0.80 -4.44
N VAL A 183 8.30 -1.09 -4.47
CA VAL A 183 9.24 -0.68 -3.42
C VAL A 183 10.41 0.06 -4.04
N SER A 184 10.82 1.15 -3.42
CA SER A 184 11.99 1.93 -3.81
C SER A 184 12.80 2.32 -2.58
N LEU A 185 14.13 2.32 -2.72
CA LEU A 185 15.07 2.62 -1.64
C LEU A 185 15.56 4.07 -1.78
N VAL A 186 15.69 4.78 -0.67
CA VAL A 186 16.13 6.20 -0.66
C VAL A 186 17.65 6.33 -0.68
N ASP A 187 18.36 5.41 -0.03
CA ASP A 187 19.78 5.53 0.31
C ASP A 187 20.69 4.60 -0.49
N GLN A 188 20.33 3.33 -0.66
CA GLN A 188 21.13 2.34 -1.39
C GLN A 188 20.24 1.43 -2.24
N GLU A 189 20.65 1.14 -3.47
CA GLU A 189 19.98 0.11 -4.27
C GLU A 189 20.33 -1.28 -3.73
N SER A 190 19.32 -1.99 -3.22
CA SER A 190 19.41 -3.38 -2.79
C SER A 190 18.34 -4.19 -3.52
N SER A 191 18.70 -4.69 -4.70
CA SER A 191 17.82 -5.50 -5.54
C SER A 191 17.30 -6.73 -4.78
N HIS A 192 18.15 -7.35 -3.95
CA HIS A 192 17.77 -8.52 -3.16
C HIS A 192 16.66 -8.20 -2.13
N LEU A 193 16.75 -7.07 -1.43
CA LEU A 193 15.74 -6.70 -0.44
C LEU A 193 14.39 -6.39 -1.10
N VAL A 194 14.41 -5.67 -2.22
CA VAL A 194 13.20 -5.39 -3.01
C VAL A 194 12.58 -6.70 -3.50
N GLN A 195 13.39 -7.61 -4.02
CA GLN A 195 12.93 -8.93 -4.47
C GLN A 195 12.33 -9.76 -3.32
N GLN A 196 12.97 -9.75 -2.14
CA GLN A 196 12.46 -10.44 -0.96
C GLN A 196 11.08 -9.91 -0.54
N LEU A 197 10.92 -8.58 -0.48
CA LEU A 197 9.63 -7.95 -0.17
C LEU A 197 8.58 -8.31 -1.23
N HIS A 198 8.93 -8.31 -2.52
CA HIS A 198 8.02 -8.75 -3.58
C HIS A 198 7.58 -10.22 -3.42
N VAL A 199 8.50 -11.13 -3.10
CA VAL A 199 8.19 -12.54 -2.87
C VAL A 199 7.23 -12.71 -1.70
N LEU A 200 7.52 -12.04 -0.57
CA LEU A 200 6.68 -12.06 0.62
C LEU A 200 5.28 -11.54 0.31
N THR A 201 5.19 -10.41 -0.39
CA THR A 201 3.90 -9.81 -0.72
C THR A 201 3.11 -10.64 -1.74
N CYS A 202 3.77 -11.33 -2.68
CA CYS A 202 3.09 -12.30 -3.56
C CYS A 202 2.48 -13.44 -2.74
N PHE A 203 3.23 -14.01 -1.81
CA PHE A 203 2.72 -15.05 -0.93
C PHE A 203 1.55 -14.56 -0.06
N LEU A 204 1.69 -13.39 0.56
CA LEU A 204 0.66 -12.77 1.41
C LEU A 204 -0.57 -12.27 0.63
N SER A 205 -0.52 -12.22 -0.70
CA SER A 205 -1.68 -11.96 -1.57
C SER A 205 -2.27 -13.23 -2.17
N GLY A 206 -1.78 -14.41 -1.77
CA GLY A 206 -2.24 -15.70 -2.29
C GLY A 206 -1.84 -15.96 -3.74
N ARG A 207 -0.88 -15.19 -4.28
CA ARG A 207 -0.37 -15.32 -5.65
C ARG A 207 0.84 -16.25 -5.72
N PRO A 208 0.99 -17.03 -6.81
CA PRO A 208 2.15 -17.88 -6.97
C PRO A 208 3.44 -17.05 -7.03
N VAL A 209 4.41 -17.42 -6.20
CA VAL A 209 5.74 -16.81 -6.16
C VAL A 209 6.53 -17.25 -7.41
N GLY A 210 6.39 -16.51 -8.51
CA GLY A 210 7.08 -16.80 -9.78
C GLY A 210 6.45 -16.19 -11.04
N GLU A 211 5.22 -15.67 -10.98
CA GLU A 211 4.52 -15.12 -12.15
C GLU A 211 4.72 -13.62 -12.38
N SER A 212 5.47 -12.93 -11.51
CA SER A 212 5.59 -11.47 -11.47
C SER A 212 6.20 -10.81 -12.72
N ASN A 213 6.78 -11.58 -13.67
CA ASN A 213 7.42 -11.02 -14.86
C ASN A 213 6.62 -11.09 -16.16
N LYS A 214 5.44 -11.72 -16.22
CA LYS A 214 4.69 -11.84 -17.49
C LYS A 214 3.59 -10.81 -17.72
N ARG A 215 3.10 -10.12 -16.69
CA ARG A 215 2.04 -9.09 -16.83
C ARG A 215 2.50 -7.65 -16.64
N MET A 216 3.77 -7.42 -16.25
CA MET A 216 4.29 -6.08 -15.95
C MET A 216 4.80 -5.28 -17.18
N ARG A 217 4.54 -5.74 -18.41
CA ARG A 217 5.16 -5.16 -19.62
C ARG A 217 4.23 -4.42 -20.60
N GLU A 218 2.93 -4.28 -20.36
CA GLU A 218 2.02 -3.74 -21.40
C GLU A 218 1.23 -2.46 -21.08
N ASP A 219 1.25 -1.91 -19.87
CA ASP A 219 0.51 -0.67 -19.59
C ASP A 219 1.42 0.53 -19.24
N TYR A 220 2.08 1.07 -20.27
CA TYR A 220 2.51 2.46 -20.28
C TYR A 220 2.04 3.13 -21.58
N PRO A 221 1.13 4.12 -21.54
CA PRO A 221 0.85 4.93 -22.71
C PRO A 221 2.03 5.90 -22.90
N PHE A 222 2.86 5.63 -23.90
CA PHE A 222 3.82 6.61 -24.40
C PHE A 222 3.04 7.74 -25.07
N CYS A 223 2.70 8.78 -24.31
CA CYS A 223 2.40 10.09 -24.86
C CYS A 223 3.73 10.83 -25.08
N SER A 224 4.16 10.92 -26.33
CA SER A 224 5.05 12.03 -26.75
C SER A 224 4.63 12.57 -28.10
N ASN A 225 3.89 13.68 -28.00
CA ASN A 225 3.73 14.82 -28.89
C ASN A 225 4.28 14.74 -30.32
N LYS A 226 3.33 14.83 -31.27
CA LYS A 226 3.26 15.82 -32.35
C LYS A 226 4.58 16.54 -32.69
N HIS A 227 5.15 16.22 -33.85
CA HIS A 227 5.74 17.24 -34.70
C HIS A 227 4.94 17.40 -35.99
N ILE A 228 4.65 18.66 -36.26
CA ILE A 228 3.86 19.21 -37.34
C ILE A 228 4.69 19.19 -38.63
N ARG A 229 4.00 18.81 -39.72
CA ARG A 229 4.21 19.11 -41.15
C ARG A 229 5.50 19.86 -41.56
N HIS A 230 6.15 19.31 -42.58
CA HIS A 230 6.37 20.06 -43.83
C HIS A 230 6.20 19.12 -45.03
N GLU A 231 5.17 19.37 -45.82
CA GLU A 231 5.08 18.94 -47.23
C GLU A 231 5.95 19.88 -48.06
N THR A 232 6.72 19.35 -49.02
CA THR A 232 6.79 19.78 -50.44
C THR A 232 8.04 19.21 -51.14
N HIS A 233 7.82 18.38 -52.16
CA HIS A 233 8.49 18.32 -53.48
C HIS A 233 8.17 16.95 -54.12
N SER A 234 7.13 16.87 -54.95
CA SER A 234 7.18 17.04 -56.41
C SER A 234 8.09 16.02 -57.11
N GLN A 235 7.51 14.91 -57.59
CA GLN A 235 8.00 14.22 -58.78
C GLN A 235 6.83 13.98 -59.73
N ALA A 236 6.93 14.61 -60.90
CA ALA A 236 6.00 14.52 -62.01
C ALA A 236 6.24 13.21 -62.82
N PRO A 237 5.24 12.75 -63.59
CA PRO A 237 5.33 11.52 -64.36
C PRO A 237 6.03 11.74 -65.72
N HIS A 238 6.90 10.82 -66.10
CA HIS A 238 7.46 10.73 -67.45
C HIS A 238 6.66 9.73 -68.28
N TYR A 239 6.01 10.17 -69.36
CA TYR A 239 5.88 9.38 -70.60
C TYR A 239 5.69 10.27 -71.85
N LEU A 240 6.57 10.01 -72.83
CA LEU A 240 6.46 10.08 -74.31
C LEU A 240 6.33 11.41 -75.08
N TYR A 241 7.32 11.64 -75.96
CA TYR A 241 7.29 11.86 -77.43
C TYR A 241 8.79 11.96 -77.83
N GLN A 242 9.38 11.33 -78.85
CA GLN A 242 8.96 10.74 -80.13
C GLN A 242 9.69 9.41 -80.38
#